data_AF-T5AN50-F1
#
_entry.id   AF-T5AN50-F1
#
_cell.length_a   1.000
_cell.length_b   1.000
_cell.length_c   1.000
_cell.angle_alpha   90.00
_cell.angle_beta   90.00
_cell.angle_gamma   90.00
#
_symmetry.space_group_name_H-M   'P 1'
#
loop_
_entity.id
_entity.type
_entity.pdbx_description
1 polymer ?
#
loop_
_entity_poly.entity_id
_entity_poly.type
_entity_poly.pdbx_seq_one_letter_code
_entity_poly.pdbx_strand_id
1 'polypeptide(L)' 'MRPTQALAVGRYRHLKLTTKDVGKGFYKGNRTGAMGRHNKYGGYLIDWKKVRTYVVPDIKDFKARTPIALTGAPCGRN' A
#
# COMPACT_ATOMS: atom_id res chain seq x y z
N MET A 1 -31.46 11.33 -10.22
CA MET A 1 -30.48 11.88 -11.18
C MET A 1 -30.11 10.78 -12.17
N ARG A 2 -30.33 10.97 -13.48
CA ARG A 2 -29.90 10.02 -14.52
C ARG A 2 -28.46 10.36 -14.94
N PRO A 3 -27.53 9.39 -15.03
CA PRO A 3 -26.19 9.63 -15.51
C PRO A 3 -26.19 10.03 -17.00
N THR A 4 -25.21 10.83 -17.41
CA THR A 4 -25.05 11.32 -18.79
C THR A 4 -24.68 10.18 -19.75
N GLN A 5 -24.99 10.33 -21.04
CA GLN A 5 -24.80 9.29 -22.07
C GLN A 5 -23.37 8.71 -22.11
N ALA A 6 -22.34 9.54 -21.91
CA ALA A 6 -20.94 9.11 -21.89
C ALA A 6 -20.63 8.13 -20.73
N LEU A 7 -21.31 8.27 -19.60
CA LEU A 7 -21.20 7.39 -18.43
C LEU A 7 -22.12 6.16 -18.52
N ALA A 8 -23.23 6.26 -19.27
CA ALA A 8 -24.25 5.22 -19.33
C ALA A 8 -24.07 4.19 -20.45
N VAL A 9 -23.54 4.59 -21.62
CA VAL A 9 -23.60 3.79 -22.86
C VAL A 9 -22.22 3.56 -23.51
N GLY A 10 -21.15 4.21 -23.03
CA GLY A 10 -19.82 4.18 -23.64
C GLY A 10 -18.75 3.32 -22.94
N ARG A 11 -17.47 3.67 -23.18
CA ARG A 11 -16.26 2.99 -22.66
C ARG A 11 -16.21 2.85 -21.14
N TYR A 12 -16.90 3.70 -20.39
CA TYR A 12 -16.81 3.75 -18.92
C TYR A 12 -17.34 2.48 -18.25
N ARG A 13 -18.36 1.81 -18.84
CA ARG A 13 -18.91 0.55 -18.32
C ARG A 13 -17.95 -0.65 -18.46
N HIS A 14 -16.96 -0.57 -19.37
CA HIS A 14 -15.94 -1.60 -19.54
C HIS A 14 -14.72 -1.40 -18.62
N LEU A 15 -14.62 -0.24 -17.95
CA LEU A 15 -13.56 0.02 -16.99
C LEU A 15 -13.82 -0.75 -15.69
N LYS A 16 -12.75 -1.11 -15.00
CA LYS A 16 -12.85 -1.76 -13.69
C LYS A 16 -13.40 -0.77 -12.68
N LEU A 17 -14.44 -1.19 -11.97
CA LEU A 17 -15.07 -0.40 -10.93
C LEU A 17 -14.08 -0.04 -9.81
N THR A 18 -14.04 1.24 -9.47
CA THR A 18 -13.27 1.83 -8.39
C THR A 18 -14.18 2.33 -7.27
N THR A 19 -13.61 2.61 -6.11
CA THR A 19 -14.35 3.08 -4.92
C THR A 19 -15.01 4.44 -5.10
N LYS A 20 -14.65 5.21 -6.14
CA LYS A 20 -15.17 6.56 -6.38
C LYS A 20 -16.24 6.61 -7.47
N ASP A 21 -16.48 5.49 -8.15
CA ASP A 21 -17.46 5.39 -9.23
C ASP A 21 -18.89 5.11 -8.70
N VAL A 22 -19.00 4.52 -7.50
CA VAL A 22 -20.28 4.08 -6.90
C VAL A 22 -20.44 4.64 -5.48
N GLY A 23 -21.69 4.83 -5.08
CA GLY A 23 -22.06 5.23 -3.73
C GLY A 23 -21.96 4.10 -2.69
N LYS A 24 -22.86 4.15 -1.71
CA LYS A 24 -22.83 3.28 -0.51
C LYS A 24 -22.86 1.79 -0.88
N GLY A 25 -22.13 0.98 -0.11
CA GLY A 25 -22.12 -0.49 -0.22
C GLY A 25 -20.96 -1.09 -1.02
N PHE A 26 -20.31 -0.32 -1.90
CA PHE A 26 -19.12 -0.78 -2.60
C PHE A 26 -17.85 -0.43 -1.81
N TYR A 27 -17.27 -1.42 -1.14
CA TYR A 27 -15.98 -1.29 -0.48
C TYR A 27 -14.91 -2.11 -1.22
N LYS A 28 -13.78 -1.48 -1.53
CA LYS A 28 -12.63 -2.14 -2.16
C LYS A 28 -11.36 -1.66 -1.48
N GLY A 29 -10.56 -2.60 -0.99
CA GLY A 29 -9.35 -2.31 -0.22
C GLY A 29 -8.11 -2.05 -1.09
N ASN A 30 -7.10 -1.42 -0.49
CA ASN A 30 -5.82 -1.07 -1.13
C ASN A 30 -4.68 -2.05 -0.82
N ARG A 31 -5.02 -3.32 -0.51
CA ARG A 31 -4.04 -4.38 -0.16
C ARG A 31 -3.08 -4.01 1.00
N THR A 32 -3.51 -3.16 1.92
CA THR A 32 -2.72 -2.77 3.10
C THR A 32 -2.44 -3.95 4.04
N GLY A 33 -3.25 -5.00 3.97
CA GLY A 33 -3.18 -6.20 4.82
C GLY A 33 -4.17 -6.12 5.99
N ALA A 34 -4.57 -7.28 6.53
CA ALA A 34 -5.47 -7.35 7.67
C ALA A 34 -4.68 -7.26 8.99
N MET A 35 -4.76 -6.13 9.68
CA MET A 35 -4.04 -5.86 10.94
C MET A 35 -4.79 -6.35 12.20
N GLY A 36 -5.89 -7.09 12.03
CA GLY A 36 -6.83 -7.38 13.10
C GLY A 36 -8.10 -8.05 12.60
N ARG A 37 -9.20 -7.88 13.33
CA ARG A 37 -10.53 -8.42 12.98
C ARG A 37 -11.66 -7.45 13.30
N HIS A 38 -12.75 -7.53 12.54
CA HIS A 38 -13.99 -6.85 12.89
C HIS A 38 -14.67 -7.54 14.08
N ASN A 39 -15.35 -6.76 14.93
CA ASN A 39 -16.22 -7.28 15.98
C ASN A 39 -17.67 -7.43 15.45
N LYS A 40 -18.52 -8.12 16.21
CA LYS A 40 -19.93 -8.35 15.86
C LYS A 40 -20.73 -7.05 15.67
N TYR A 41 -20.29 -5.96 16.30
CA TYR A 41 -20.99 -4.67 16.35
C TYR A 41 -20.38 -3.63 15.38
N GLY A 42 -19.52 -4.04 14.45
CA GLY A 42 -18.92 -3.16 13.43
C GLY A 42 -17.65 -2.41 13.83
N GLY A 43 -17.14 -2.58 15.05
CA GLY A 43 -15.82 -2.10 15.47
C GLY A 43 -14.67 -2.95 14.94
N TYR A 44 -13.43 -2.51 15.17
CA TYR A 44 -12.22 -3.20 14.72
C TYR A 44 -11.26 -3.41 15.90
N LEU A 45 -10.81 -4.65 16.07
CA LEU A 45 -9.85 -5.05 17.11
C LEU A 45 -8.49 -5.33 16.45
N ILE A 46 -7.47 -4.58 16.87
CA ILE A 46 -6.10 -4.67 16.33
C ILE A 46 -5.39 -5.88 16.94
N ASP A 47 -4.73 -6.66 16.08
CA ASP A 47 -3.83 -7.76 16.48
C ASP A 47 -2.37 -7.29 16.31
N TRP A 48 -1.73 -6.95 17.43
CA TRP A 48 -0.37 -6.41 17.46
C TRP A 48 0.68 -7.35 16.86
N LYS A 49 0.40 -8.67 16.79
CA LYS A 49 1.31 -9.63 16.13
C LYS A 49 1.34 -9.47 14.61
N LYS A 50 0.29 -8.90 14.02
CA LYS A 50 0.19 -8.66 12.57
C LYS A 50 0.67 -7.28 12.14
N VAL A 51 0.88 -6.38 13.11
CA VAL A 51 1.35 -5.03 12.84
C VAL A 51 2.82 -5.10 12.40
N ARG A 52 3.11 -4.52 11.24
CA ARG A 52 4.48 -4.48 10.69
C ARG A 52 5.29 -3.44 11.45
N THR A 53 6.36 -3.88 12.12
CA THR A 53 7.34 -3.00 12.78
C THR A 53 8.65 -3.02 12.01
N TYR A 54 9.15 -1.84 11.64
CA TYR A 54 10.47 -1.69 11.03
C TYR A 54 11.47 -1.34 12.13
N VAL A 55 12.29 -2.32 12.51
CA VAL A 55 13.31 -2.13 13.55
C VAL A 55 14.48 -1.38 12.94
N VAL A 56 14.71 -0.16 13.43
CA VAL A 56 15.83 0.68 13.00
C VAL A 56 17.05 0.32 13.85
N PRO A 57 18.20 -0.04 13.25
CA PRO A 57 19.43 -0.31 13.99
C PRO A 57 20.01 0.97 14.59
N ASP A 58 20.84 0.85 15.62
CA ASP A 58 21.60 2.00 16.13
C ASP A 58 22.69 2.41 15.13
N ILE A 59 22.69 3.67 14.71
CA ILE A 59 23.51 4.20 13.61
C ILE A 59 24.59 5.18 14.07
N LYS A 60 24.78 5.36 15.38
CA LYS A 60 25.65 6.42 15.94
C LYS A 60 27.12 6.33 15.50
N ASP A 61 27.67 5.13 15.33
CA ASP A 61 29.07 4.91 14.91
C ASP A 61 29.20 4.34 13.48
N PHE A 62 28.13 4.39 12.69
CA PHE A 62 28.08 3.76 11.37
C PHE A 62 28.89 4.56 10.33
N LYS A 63 30.15 4.18 10.10
CA LYS A 63 31.08 4.74 9.10
C LYS A 63 30.92 4.12 7.69
N ALA A 64 29.71 3.85 7.23
CA ALA A 64 29.54 3.49 5.81
C ALA A 64 29.52 4.76 4.96
N ARG A 65 30.41 4.84 3.97
CA ARG A 65 30.43 5.94 2.99
C ARG A 65 29.17 5.86 2.11
N THR A 66 28.76 7.02 1.60
CA THR A 66 27.69 7.30 0.62
C THR A 66 27.10 6.09 -0.11
N PRO A 67 25.77 6.01 -0.32
CA PRO A 67 25.10 4.88 -0.98
C PRO A 67 25.49 4.66 -2.46
N ILE A 68 26.34 5.54 -3.01
CA ILE A 68 26.95 5.42 -4.32
C ILE A 68 28.36 4.85 -4.16
N ALA A 69 28.62 3.75 -4.86
CA ALA A 69 29.96 3.21 -4.99
C ALA A 69 30.87 4.24 -5.68
N LEU A 70 32.05 4.49 -5.10
CA LEU A 70 33.07 5.27 -5.77
C LEU A 70 33.55 4.48 -7.00
N THR A 71 33.47 5.09 -8.17
CA THR A 71 33.73 4.52 -9.52
C THR A 71 35.15 3.99 -9.76
N GLY A 72 35.97 3.81 -8.71
CA GLY A 72 37.35 3.34 -8.77
C GLY A 72 37.73 2.31 -7.73
N ALA A 73 36.78 1.68 -7.02
CA ALA A 73 37.10 0.57 -6.11
C ALA A 73 37.55 -0.67 -6.93
N PRO A 74 38.78 -1.18 -6.76
CA PRO A 74 39.23 -2.35 -7.49
C PRO A 74 38.39 -3.57 -7.10
N CYS A 75 37.79 -4.21 -8.11
CA CYS A 75 37.18 -5.53 -7.97
C CYS A 75 38.26 -6.51 -7.48
N GLY A 76 38.11 -7.01 -6.25
CA GLY A 76 39.04 -7.98 -5.67
C GLY A 76 39.10 -9.24 -6.51
N ARG A 77 40.25 -9.49 -7.15
CA ARG A 77 40.55 -10.76 -7.82
C ARG A 77 41.27 -11.68 -6.83
N ASN A 78 40.78 -12.90 -6.67
CA ASN A 78 41.48 -14.01 -6.01
C ASN A 78 42.72 -14.43 -6.82
#